data_AF-A0A7J6WWM3-F1
#
_entry.id   AF-A0A7J6WWM3-F1
#
_cell.length_a   1.000
_cell.length_b   1.000
_cell.length_c   1.000
_cell.angle_alpha   90.00
_cell.angle_beta   90.00
_cell.angle_gamma   90.00
#
_symmetry.space_group_name_H-M   'P 1'
#
loop_
_entity.id
_entity.type
_entity.pdbx_description
1 polymer ?
#
loop_
_entity_poly.entity_id
_entity_poly.type
_entity_poly.pdbx_seq_one_letter_code
_entity_poly.pdbx_strand_id
1 'polypeptide(L)'
;MELLQVIKEEMVRDLRNANLNPLSHSSYLRMQLLVEVFWDVYDQLHCLVDLSYTDLKEFIPKLLLQLHIEGLCHGNLSKEEAINIVDLFKCNLSTKSLPMNLKHKERVLRLPSGANFVRDVRVKNKLEA
;
A
#
# COMPACT_ATOMS: atom_id res chain seq x y z
N MET A 1 14.95 8.70 18.00
CA MET A 1 14.99 9.39 16.69
C MET A 1 15.77 8.59 15.66
N GLU A 2 16.84 7.89 16.06
CA GLU A 2 17.67 7.06 15.16
C GLU A 2 16.87 5.98 14.39
N LEU A 3 15.93 5.27 15.03
CA LEU A 3 15.16 4.21 14.36
C LEU A 3 14.33 4.71 13.17
N LEU A 4 13.68 5.86 13.29
CA LEU A 4 12.89 6.43 12.19
C LEU A 4 13.81 6.74 11.01
N GLN A 5 14.98 7.30 11.26
CA GLN A 5 15.94 7.63 10.22
C GLN A 5 16.46 6.37 9.52
N VAL A 6 16.80 5.32 10.27
CA VAL A 6 17.22 4.03 9.70
C VAL A 6 16.14 3.44 8.81
N ILE A 7 14.88 3.41 9.26
CA ILE A 7 13.75 2.91 8.46
C ILE A 7 13.55 3.77 7.21
N LYS A 8 13.62 5.11 7.32
CA LYS A 8 13.51 6.01 6.17
C LYS A 8 14.61 5.75 5.14
N GLU A 9 15.85 5.57 5.58
CA GLU A 9 16.99 5.30 4.70
C GLU A 9 16.83 3.96 3.96
N GLU A 10 16.34 2.93 4.63
CA GLU A 10 16.01 1.63 4.03
C GLU A 10 14.88 1.77 2.99
N MET A 11 13.78 2.44 3.35
CA MET A 11 12.66 2.69 2.44
C MET A 11 13.08 3.49 1.20
N VAL A 12 13.93 4.52 1.35
CA VAL A 12 14.48 5.30 0.23
C VAL A 12 15.27 4.40 -0.72
N ARG A 13 16.11 3.52 -0.17
CA ARG A 13 16.90 2.58 -0.97
C ARG A 13 16.00 1.59 -1.73
N ASP A 14 14.97 1.06 -1.07
CA ASP A 14 14.02 0.13 -1.69
C ASP A 14 13.22 0.80 -2.82
N LEU A 15 12.72 2.01 -2.60
CA LEU A 15 12.02 2.79 -3.62
C LEU A 15 12.92 3.14 -4.81
N ARG A 16 14.19 3.49 -4.58
CA ARG A 16 15.16 3.73 -5.67
C ARG A 16 15.42 2.47 -6.49
N ASN A 17 15.50 1.32 -5.81
CA ASN A 17 15.72 0.00 -6.39
C ASN A 17 14.44 -0.66 -6.94
N ALA A 18 13.27 -0.06 -6.73
CA ALA A 18 12.05 -0.52 -7.36
C ALA A 18 12.17 -0.39 -8.89
N ASN A 19 11.52 -1.31 -9.61
CA ASN A 19 11.51 -1.33 -11.07
C ASN A 19 12.88 -1.59 -11.74
N LEU A 20 13.87 -2.12 -11.01
CA LEU A 20 15.13 -2.59 -11.60
C LEU A 20 14.94 -3.84 -12.47
N ASN A 21 14.11 -4.78 -12.03
CA ASN A 21 13.77 -5.98 -12.80
C ASN A 21 12.74 -5.64 -13.90
N PRO A 22 13.01 -5.95 -15.19
CA PRO A 22 12.10 -5.60 -16.29
C PRO A 22 10.69 -6.23 -16.19
N LEU A 23 10.57 -7.47 -15.71
CA LEU A 23 9.27 -8.15 -15.59
C LEU A 23 8.42 -7.53 -14.48
N SER A 24 9.03 -7.23 -13.33
CA SER A 24 8.37 -6.50 -12.24
C SER A 24 7.96 -5.10 -12.69
N HIS A 25 8.83 -4.41 -13.43
CA HIS A 25 8.54 -3.06 -13.95
C HIS A 25 7.37 -3.07 -14.96
N SER A 26 7.29 -4.07 -15.84
CA SER A 26 6.15 -4.22 -16.75
C SER A 26 4.82 -4.37 -15.99
N SER A 27 4.82 -5.18 -14.92
CA SER A 27 3.65 -5.32 -14.05
C SER A 27 3.30 -4.01 -13.35
N TYR A 28 4.30 -3.28 -12.85
CA TYR A 28 4.14 -1.95 -12.25
C TYR A 28 3.49 -0.95 -13.23
N LEU A 29 3.99 -0.86 -14.46
CA LEU A 29 3.47 0.06 -15.47
C LEU A 29 2.04 -0.27 -15.88
N ARG A 30 1.71 -1.57 -15.94
CA ARG A 30 0.34 -2.02 -16.18
C ARG A 30 -0.60 -1.56 -15.06
N MET A 31 -0.20 -1.73 -13.79
CA MET A 31 -1.01 -1.27 -12.66
C MET A 31 -1.15 0.26 -12.65
N GLN A 32 -0.07 0.98 -12.95
CA GLN A 32 -0.09 2.44 -13.06
C GLN A 32 -1.06 2.96 -14.13
N LEU A 33 -1.29 2.20 -15.21
CA LEU A 33 -2.25 2.57 -16.25
C LEU A 33 -3.69 2.18 -15.91
N LEU A 34 -3.87 1.07 -15.20
CA LEU A 34 -5.18 0.45 -15.05
C LEU A 34 -5.84 0.79 -13.71
N VAL A 35 -5.10 0.97 -12.62
CA VAL A 35 -5.68 1.25 -11.30
C VAL A 35 -6.09 2.72 -11.20
N GLU A 36 -7.31 3.00 -10.73
CA GLU A 36 -7.86 4.36 -10.63
C GLU A 36 -7.02 5.27 -9.73
N VAL A 37 -6.59 4.77 -8.58
CA VAL A 37 -5.72 5.48 -7.63
C VAL A 37 -4.41 4.71 -7.52
N PHE A 38 -3.36 5.24 -8.10
CA PHE A 38 -2.03 4.64 -8.09
C PHE A 38 -0.99 5.62 -7.56
N TRP A 39 -0.19 5.16 -6.60
CA TRP A 39 0.87 5.97 -5.98
C TRP A 39 2.22 5.61 -6.60
N ASP A 40 2.73 6.49 -7.46
CA ASP A 40 3.99 6.24 -8.16
C ASP A 40 5.18 6.24 -7.19
N VAL A 41 6.15 5.34 -7.41
CA VAL A 41 7.37 5.22 -6.60
C VAL A 41 8.16 6.52 -6.52
N TYR A 42 8.19 7.31 -7.60
CA TYR A 42 8.87 8.61 -7.60
C TYR A 42 8.15 9.62 -6.71
N ASP A 43 6.82 9.62 -6.70
CA ASP A 43 6.02 10.47 -5.82
C ASP A 43 6.19 10.05 -4.36
N GLN A 44 6.16 8.73 -4.09
CA GLN A 44 6.42 8.18 -2.76
C GLN A 44 7.82 8.59 -2.26
N LEU A 45 8.84 8.50 -3.12
CA LEU A 45 10.21 8.88 -2.78
C LEU A 45 10.31 10.38 -2.48
N HIS A 46 9.65 11.22 -3.27
CA HIS A 46 9.61 12.66 -3.05
C HIS A 46 8.97 12.99 -1.69
N CYS A 47 7.81 12.43 -1.38
CA CYS A 47 7.12 12.64 -0.11
C CYS A 47 7.91 12.11 1.10
N LEU A 48 8.64 11.01 0.93
CA LEU A 48 9.39 10.39 2.01
C LEU A 48 10.54 11.27 2.52
N VAL A 49 11.15 12.09 1.66
CA VAL A 49 12.22 13.01 2.05
C VAL A 49 11.73 13.97 3.13
N ASP A 50 10.56 14.59 2.91
CA ASP A 50 10.01 15.64 3.77
C ASP A 50 9.30 15.11 5.02
N LEU A 51 9.00 13.81 5.09
CA LEU A 51 8.27 13.20 6.21
C LEU A 51 9.02 13.35 7.54
N SER A 52 8.46 14.05 8.51
CA SER A 52 9.05 14.24 9.84
C SER A 52 8.51 13.25 10.88
N TYR A 53 9.20 13.16 12.02
CA TYR A 53 8.70 12.42 13.19
C TYR A 53 7.39 13.01 13.72
N THR A 54 7.24 14.33 13.66
CA THR A 54 6.02 15.02 14.10
C THR A 54 4.83 14.62 13.22
N ASP A 55 5.01 14.60 11.89
CA ASP A 55 3.96 14.17 10.95
C ASP A 55 3.49 12.75 11.26
N LEU A 56 4.43 11.83 11.51
CA LEU A 56 4.10 10.45 11.88
C LEU A 56 3.33 10.39 13.21
N LYS A 57 3.82 11.10 14.24
CA LYS A 57 3.19 11.11 15.56
C LYS A 57 1.77 11.67 15.51
N GLU A 58 1.54 12.69 14.69
CA GLU A 58 0.21 13.27 14.47
C GLU A 58 -0.70 12.39 13.60
N PHE A 59 -0.12 11.64 12.66
CA PHE A 59 -0.87 10.78 11.75
C PHE A 59 -1.42 9.53 12.45
N ILE A 60 -0.65 8.90 13.35
CA ILE A 60 -1.05 7.67 14.06
C ILE A 60 -2.45 7.77 14.71
N PRO A 61 -2.78 8.77 15.54
CA PRO A 61 -4.11 8.87 16.13
C PRO A 61 -5.19 9.18 15.09
N LYS A 62 -4.87 9.88 13.99
CA LYS A 62 -5.80 10.14 12.88
C LYS A 62 -6.14 8.85 12.14
N LEU A 63 -5.13 8.02 11.87
CA LEU A 63 -5.28 6.70 11.23
C LEU A 63 -6.16 5.77 12.07
N LEU A 64 -5.95 5.74 13.38
CA LEU A 64 -6.71 4.89 14.31
C LEU A 64 -8.07 5.45 14.70
N LEU A 65 -8.48 6.63 14.22
CA LEU A 65 -9.74 7.25 14.62
C LEU A 65 -10.95 6.45 14.16
N GLN A 66 -10.91 5.92 12.93
CA GLN A 66 -11.99 5.14 12.32
C GLN A 66 -11.40 4.02 11.48
N LEU A 67 -11.78 2.76 11.76
CA LEU A 67 -11.29 1.60 11.04
C LEU A 67 -12.43 0.70 10.55
N HIS A 68 -12.17 0.00 9.45
CA HIS A 68 -12.88 -1.21 9.08
C HIS A 68 -11.91 -2.37 9.21
N ILE A 69 -12.26 -3.35 10.04
CA ILE A 69 -11.44 -4.55 10.26
C ILE A 69 -12.12 -5.71 9.54
N GLU A 70 -11.39 -6.33 8.64
CA GLU A 70 -11.78 -7.54 7.91
C GLU A 70 -10.73 -8.61 8.16
N GLY A 71 -11.14 -9.83 8.46
CA GLY A 71 -10.24 -10.92 8.82
C GLY A 71 -10.77 -12.26 8.34
N LEU A 72 -9.84 -13.12 7.93
CA LEU A 72 -10.09 -14.51 7.56
C LEU A 72 -9.48 -15.42 8.63
N CYS A 73 -10.33 -16.08 9.41
CA CYS A 73 -9.90 -17.11 10.35
C CYS A 73 -9.94 -18.48 9.68
N HIS A 74 -8.80 -19.16 9.61
CA HIS A 74 -8.68 -20.47 8.96
C HIS A 74 -7.73 -21.38 9.76
N GLY A 75 -8.08 -22.66 9.88
CA GLY A 75 -7.28 -23.68 10.55
C GLY A 75 -8.04 -24.41 11.65
N ASN A 76 -7.31 -24.93 12.63
CA ASN A 76 -7.86 -25.63 13.80
C ASN A 76 -8.38 -24.64 14.83
N LEU A 77 -9.51 -24.01 14.54
CA LEU A 77 -10.18 -23.03 15.38
C LEU A 77 -11.67 -23.34 15.41
N SER A 78 -12.26 -23.28 16.59
CA SER A 78 -13.71 -23.19 16.75
C SER A 78 -14.22 -21.82 16.28
N LYS A 79 -15.52 -21.74 16.05
CA LYS A 79 -16.19 -20.48 15.71
C LYS A 79 -16.04 -19.45 16.84
N GLU A 80 -16.11 -19.90 18.08
CA GLU A 80 -16.03 -19.08 19.28
C GLU A 80 -14.63 -18.48 19.44
N GLU A 81 -13.58 -19.27 19.19
CA GLU A 81 -12.20 -18.77 19.16
C GLU A 81 -12.01 -17.72 18.07
N ALA A 82 -12.57 -17.94 16.88
CA ALA A 82 -12.51 -16.95 15.79
C ALA A 82 -13.22 -15.63 16.17
N ILE A 83 -14.39 -15.71 16.80
CA ILE A 83 -15.12 -14.51 17.28
C ILE A 83 -14.31 -13.79 18.37
N ASN A 84 -13.76 -14.54 19.33
CA ASN A 84 -12.95 -13.97 20.41
C ASN A 84 -11.73 -13.22 19.87
N ILE A 85 -11.07 -13.72 18.83
CA ILE A 85 -9.96 -13.02 18.16
C ILE A 85 -10.44 -11.67 17.61
N VAL A 86 -11.56 -11.65 16.90
CA VAL A 86 -12.12 -10.41 16.32
C VAL A 86 -12.49 -9.42 17.43
N ASP A 87 -13.05 -9.89 18.54
CA ASP A 87 -13.43 -9.02 19.66
C ASP A 87 -12.21 -8.46 20.40
N LEU A 88 -11.10 -9.20 20.49
CA LEU A 88 -9.82 -8.65 20.98
C LEU A 88 -9.35 -7.47 20.13
N PHE A 89 -9.46 -7.53 18.80
CA PHE A 89 -9.11 -6.40 17.94
C PHE A 89 -10.01 -5.19 18.19
N LYS A 90 -11.33 -5.39 18.33
CA LYS A 90 -12.27 -4.31 18.62
C LYS A 90 -11.98 -3.63 19.96
N CYS A 91 -11.72 -4.42 21.01
CA CYS A 91 -11.42 -3.92 22.34
C CYS A 91 -10.09 -3.15 22.39
N ASN A 92 -9.01 -3.73 21.85
CA ASN A 92 -7.68 -3.13 21.97
C ASN A 92 -7.48 -1.91 21.08
N LEU A 93 -8.07 -1.88 19.89
CA LEU A 93 -7.93 -0.72 19.00
C LEU A 93 -8.91 0.40 19.37
N SER A 94 -10.05 0.09 20.02
CA SER A 94 -11.02 1.08 20.52
C SER A 94 -11.42 2.16 19.49
N THR A 95 -11.56 1.76 18.22
CA THR A 95 -11.79 2.67 17.08
C THR A 95 -13.27 2.73 16.71
N LYS A 96 -13.70 3.85 16.11
CA LYS A 96 -15.06 3.94 15.56
C LYS A 96 -15.12 3.17 14.23
N SER A 97 -16.31 2.67 13.89
CA SER A 97 -16.50 2.00 12.60
C SER A 97 -16.38 2.99 11.44
N LEU A 98 -15.56 2.64 10.43
CA LEU A 98 -15.46 3.40 9.20
C LEU A 98 -16.78 3.31 8.39
N PRO A 99 -17.38 4.45 7.99
CA PRO A 99 -18.58 4.47 7.16
C PRO A 99 -18.45 3.64 5.87
N MET A 100 -19.52 2.95 5.49
CA MET A 100 -19.53 2.06 4.30
C MET A 100 -19.13 2.76 3.01
N ASN A 101 -19.47 4.04 2.86
CA ASN A 101 -19.13 4.85 1.68
C ASN A 101 -17.65 5.26 1.64
N LEU A 102 -16.95 5.23 2.78
CA LEU A 102 -15.53 5.55 2.90
C LEU A 102 -14.62 4.32 2.82
N LYS A 103 -15.20 3.12 2.78
CA LYS A 103 -14.43 1.90 2.55
C LYS A 103 -13.71 1.98 1.21
N HIS A 104 -12.43 1.60 1.22
CA HIS A 104 -11.64 1.53 0.00
C HIS A 104 -12.34 0.64 -1.03
N LYS A 105 -12.37 1.10 -2.27
CA LYS A 105 -12.87 0.35 -3.42
C LYS A 105 -11.75 0.31 -4.44
N GLU A 106 -11.25 -0.89 -4.72
CA GLU A 106 -10.31 -1.07 -5.81
C GLU A 106 -11.08 -0.95 -7.13
N ARG A 107 -10.71 0.02 -7.95
CA ARG A 107 -11.31 0.26 -9.26
C ARG A 107 -10.24 0.21 -10.31
N VAL A 108 -10.56 -0.52 -11.37
CA VAL A 108 -9.68 -0.72 -12.52
C VAL A 108 -10.38 -0.16 -13.75
N LEU A 109 -9.63 0.56 -14.58
CA LEU A 109 -10.10 1.13 -15.82
C LEU A 109 -10.55 0.01 -16.76
N ARG A 110 -11.79 0.14 -17.25
CA ARG A 110 -12.29 -0.71 -18.31
C ARG A 110 -11.77 -0.19 -19.65
N LEU A 111 -10.91 -0.97 -20.31
CA LEU A 111 -10.45 -0.64 -21.66
C LEU A 111 -11.61 -0.71 -22.66
N PRO A 112 -11.69 0.22 -23.63
CA PRO A 112 -12.68 0.14 -24.71
C PRO A 112 -12.52 -1.14 -25.54
N SER A 113 -13.62 -1.58 -26.14
CA SER A 113 -13.58 -2.73 -27.05
C SER A 113 -12.65 -2.44 -28.23
N GLY A 114 -11.77 -3.40 -28.55
CA GLY A 114 -10.79 -3.28 -29.62
C GLY A 114 -9.60 -2.35 -29.31
N ALA A 115 -9.51 -1.79 -28.11
CA ALA A 115 -8.39 -0.92 -27.76
C ALA A 115 -7.09 -1.70 -27.60
N ASN A 116 -5.98 -1.10 -28.06
CA ASN A 116 -4.64 -1.62 -27.91
C ASN A 116 -3.74 -0.48 -27.42
N PHE A 117 -3.18 -0.61 -26.21
CA PHE A 117 -2.32 0.40 -25.61
C PHE A 117 -0.96 -0.22 -25.32
N VAL A 118 0.10 0.47 -25.74
CA VAL A 118 1.49 0.07 -25.50
C VAL A 118 2.17 1.18 -24.71
N ARG A 119 2.88 0.81 -23.65
CA ARG A 119 3.70 1.72 -22.86
C ARG A 119 5.11 1.20 -22.78
N ASP A 120 5.99 1.88 -23.50
CA ASP A 120 7.41 1.57 -23.54
C ASP A 120 8.17 2.50 -22.61
N VAL A 121 9.05 1.92 -21.81
CA VAL A 121 9.96 2.67 -20.95
C VAL A 121 11.35 2.03 -21.01
N ARG A 122 12.38 2.86 -20.81
CA ARG A 122 13.75 2.35 -20.69
C ARG A 122 13.91 1.60 -19.38
N VAL A 123 14.50 0.40 -19.44
CA VAL A 123 14.88 -0.35 -18.25
C VAL A 123 15.95 0.41 -17.46
N LYS A 124 15.84 0.39 -16.13
CA LYS A 124 16.79 1.06 -15.24
C LYS A 124 18.16 0.38 -15.25
N ASN A 125 18.17 -0.95 -15.16
CA ASN A 125 19.36 -1.76 -15.40
C ASN A 125 19.29 -2.35 -16.79
N LYS A 126 20.30 -2.07 -17.62
CA LYS A 126 20.53 -2.87 -18.83
C LYS A 126 20.99 -4.25 -18.34
N LEU A 127 20.35 -5.31 -18.84
CA LEU A 127 20.92 -6.65 -18.69
C LEU A 127 22.33 -6.58 -19.27
N GLU A 128 23.34 -6.94 -18.49
CA GLU A 128 24.68 -7.17 -19.02
C GLU A 128 24.54 -8.28 -20.07
N ALA A 129 24.90 -7.95 -21.32
CA ALA A 129 24.89 -8.87 -22.44
C ALA A 129 26.14 -9.74 -22.43
#